data_AF-A0A2P4XQM6-F1
#
_entry.id   AF-A0A2P4XQM6-F1
#
_cell.length_a   1.000
_cell.length_b   1.000
_cell.length_c   1.000
_cell.angle_alpha   90.00
_cell.angle_beta   90.00
_cell.angle_gamma   90.00
#
_symmetry.space_group_name_H-M   'P 1'
#
loop_
_entity.id
_entity.type
_entity.pdbx_description
1 polymer ?
#
loop_
_entity_poly.entity_id
_entity_poly.type
_entity_poly.pdbx_seq_one_letter_code
_entity_poly.pdbx_strand_id
1 'polypeptide(L)'
;MAFSMKLSSKGKRKPLASSFTSGTKQYGLVLPKKDTKKKEKVGNNEKDAKRRVGAEAARSLQQSQVDKVRAEALAEDASVFDYDAVYDDMKSARETEASKRAAKREAEKQKPKYISTLLQQAKIREVENERIRERRLLNERKADDALYGDKEKLVSASYKRKLQEMQRWDAEDARLAAMEEQEDVTKQGEHAMAGFYANLNKNIAMGGSTANARKKPEEAKPSKEDAIAAARARFLARKAQHKDRSTT
;
A
#
# COMPACT_ATOMS: atom_id res chain seq x y z
N MET A 1 42.19 -25.49 -36.10
CA MET A 1 41.47 -26.52 -35.31
C MET A 1 40.02 -26.09 -35.19
N ALA A 2 39.14 -26.61 -36.03
CA ALA A 2 37.72 -26.26 -36.06
C ALA A 2 36.94 -27.23 -35.16
N PHE A 3 36.31 -26.71 -34.10
CA PHE A 3 35.54 -27.50 -33.14
C PHE A 3 34.08 -27.58 -33.59
N SER A 4 33.69 -28.70 -34.19
CA SER A 4 32.30 -29.00 -34.57
C SER A 4 31.54 -29.57 -33.37
N MET A 5 30.69 -28.78 -32.72
CA MET A 5 29.73 -29.29 -31.74
C MET A 5 28.48 -29.83 -32.44
N LYS A 6 28.34 -31.16 -32.48
CA LYS A 6 27.11 -31.88 -32.85
C LYS A 6 26.09 -31.73 -31.72
N LEU A 7 25.07 -30.90 -31.90
CA LEU A 7 23.88 -30.90 -31.02
C LEU A 7 22.99 -32.09 -31.39
N SER A 8 22.91 -33.06 -30.48
CA SER A 8 21.98 -34.19 -30.52
C SER A 8 20.58 -33.74 -30.11
N SER A 9 19.68 -33.55 -31.07
CA SER A 9 18.26 -33.28 -30.81
C SER A 9 17.49 -34.58 -30.55
N LYS A 10 17.54 -35.11 -29.33
CA LYS A 10 16.57 -36.14 -28.91
C LYS A 10 15.27 -35.48 -28.43
N GLY A 11 14.42 -35.10 -29.38
CA GLY A 11 13.04 -34.69 -29.12
C GLY A 11 12.18 -35.90 -28.73
N LYS A 12 12.05 -36.18 -27.42
CA LYS A 12 10.95 -37.03 -26.91
C LYS A 12 9.78 -36.13 -26.54
N ARG A 13 8.91 -35.84 -27.51
CA ARG A 13 7.59 -35.26 -27.24
C ARG A 13 6.70 -36.36 -26.65
N LYS A 14 6.41 -36.28 -25.35
CA LYS A 14 5.36 -37.07 -24.71
C LYS A 14 4.00 -36.51 -25.16
N PRO A 15 3.07 -37.31 -25.72
CA PRO A 15 1.71 -36.84 -25.89
C PRO A 15 1.02 -36.81 -24.51
N LEU A 16 0.71 -35.61 -24.02
CA LEU A 16 -0.26 -35.43 -22.93
C LEU A 16 -1.66 -35.53 -23.55
N ALA A 17 -2.09 -36.75 -23.81
CA ALA A 17 -3.49 -37.06 -24.11
C ALA A 17 -3.94 -38.14 -23.12
N SER A 18 -4.28 -37.72 -21.90
CA SER A 18 -5.12 -38.53 -21.03
C SER A 18 -6.57 -38.35 -21.52
N SER A 19 -7.16 -39.42 -22.02
CA SER A 19 -8.59 -39.54 -22.25
C SER A 19 -9.32 -39.21 -20.95
N PHE A 20 -9.98 -38.05 -20.90
CA PHE A 20 -11.07 -37.84 -19.96
C PHE A 20 -12.16 -38.82 -20.36
N THR A 21 -12.21 -39.96 -19.68
CA THR A 21 -13.40 -40.78 -19.65
C THR A 21 -14.49 -39.88 -19.06
N SER A 22 -15.44 -39.47 -19.89
CA SER A 22 -16.63 -38.78 -19.44
C SER A 22 -17.51 -39.78 -18.68
N GLY A 23 -17.08 -40.16 -17.48
CA GLY A 23 -18.00 -40.63 -16.46
C GLY A 23 -19.01 -39.50 -16.28
N THR A 24 -20.26 -39.79 -16.61
CA THR A 24 -21.40 -38.87 -16.65
C THR A 24 -21.73 -38.32 -15.26
N LYS A 25 -20.84 -37.52 -14.68
CA LYS A 25 -21.14 -36.68 -13.52
C LYS A 25 -21.65 -35.35 -14.04
N GLN A 26 -22.95 -35.31 -14.26
CA GLN A 26 -23.67 -34.09 -14.63
C GLN A 26 -23.73 -33.19 -13.40
N TYR A 27 -22.85 -32.20 -13.33
CA TYR A 27 -22.96 -31.10 -12.37
C TYR A 27 -23.73 -29.97 -13.05
N GLY A 28 -24.88 -29.64 -12.48
CA GLY A 28 -25.85 -28.68 -13.00
C GLY A 28 -27.23 -28.96 -12.41
N LEU A 29 -28.13 -27.98 -12.41
CA LEU A 29 -29.51 -28.17 -11.92
C LEU A 29 -30.24 -29.16 -12.85
N VAL A 30 -30.26 -30.44 -12.46
CA VAL A 30 -30.93 -31.51 -13.22
C VAL A 30 -32.43 -31.38 -13.02
N LEU A 31 -33.11 -30.76 -13.99
CA LEU A 31 -34.57 -30.76 -14.06
C LEU A 31 -35.04 -32.20 -14.37
N PRO A 32 -35.89 -32.82 -13.52
CA PRO A 32 -36.41 -34.14 -13.81
C PRO A 32 -37.24 -34.09 -15.10
N LYS A 33 -36.92 -34.97 -16.06
CA LYS A 33 -37.72 -35.16 -17.27
C LYS A 33 -39.13 -35.57 -16.84
N LYS A 34 -40.12 -34.75 -17.20
CA LYS A 34 -41.51 -34.93 -16.83
C LYS A 34 -42.06 -36.19 -17.50
N ASP A 35 -42.14 -37.28 -16.75
CA ASP A 35 -42.85 -38.47 -17.19
C ASP A 35 -44.31 -38.09 -17.50
N THR A 36 -44.71 -38.30 -18.75
CA THR A 36 -46.10 -38.16 -19.20
C THR A 36 -46.94 -39.26 -18.53
N LYS A 37 -47.36 -39.01 -17.29
CA LYS A 37 -48.30 -39.87 -16.58
C LYS A 37 -49.64 -39.88 -17.33
N LYS A 38 -50.12 -41.11 -17.53
CA LYS A 38 -51.44 -41.53 -18.02
C LYS A 38 -52.54 -40.50 -17.75
N LYS A 39 -53.34 -40.21 -18.79
CA LYS A 39 -54.70 -39.66 -18.65
C LYS A 39 -55.48 -40.56 -17.69
N GLU A 40 -55.60 -40.14 -16.44
CA GLU A 40 -56.57 -40.71 -15.51
C GLU A 40 -57.97 -40.39 -16.05
N LYS A 41 -58.80 -41.43 -16.22
CA LYS A 41 -60.23 -41.25 -16.44
C LYS A 41 -60.78 -40.42 -15.27
N VAL A 42 -61.36 -39.27 -15.58
CA VAL A 42 -62.12 -38.45 -14.62
C VAL A 42 -63.38 -39.24 -14.27
N GLY A 43 -63.28 -40.10 -13.27
CA GLY A 43 -64.44 -40.51 -12.49
C GLY A 43 -64.80 -39.33 -11.61
N ASN A 44 -66.01 -38.79 -11.75
CA ASN A 44 -66.56 -37.77 -10.85
C ASN A 44 -66.85 -38.40 -9.48
N ASN A 45 -65.80 -38.76 -8.76
CA ASN A 45 -65.89 -39.12 -7.36
C ASN A 45 -65.75 -37.84 -6.54
N GLU A 46 -66.75 -37.56 -5.70
CA GLU A 46 -66.82 -36.40 -4.83
C GLU A 46 -65.55 -36.20 -3.97
N LYS A 47 -64.84 -37.29 -3.67
CA LYS A 47 -63.55 -37.29 -2.93
C LYS A 47 -62.40 -36.64 -3.71
N ASP A 48 -62.37 -36.74 -5.03
CA ASP A 48 -61.30 -36.16 -5.86
C ASP A 48 -61.54 -34.68 -6.14
N ALA A 49 -62.81 -34.25 -6.22
CA ALA A 49 -63.19 -32.84 -6.24
C ALA A 49 -62.77 -32.13 -4.93
N LYS A 50 -63.05 -32.74 -3.78
CA LYS A 50 -62.62 -32.22 -2.46
C LYS A 50 -61.09 -32.09 -2.33
N ARG A 51 -60.33 -33.03 -2.88
CA ARG A 51 -58.85 -32.97 -2.92
C ARG A 51 -58.33 -31.84 -3.81
N ARG A 52 -58.94 -31.60 -4.97
CA ARG A 52 -58.55 -30.49 -5.86
C ARG A 52 -58.84 -29.13 -5.24
N VAL A 53 -60.03 -28.95 -4.64
CA VAL A 53 -60.40 -27.72 -3.92
C VAL A 53 -59.47 -27.49 -2.72
N GLY A 54 -59.13 -28.55 -1.95
CA GLY A 54 -58.17 -28.44 -0.85
C GLY A 54 -56.75 -28.08 -1.32
N ALA A 55 -56.30 -28.62 -2.46
CA ALA A 55 -55.01 -28.28 -3.05
C ALA A 55 -54.99 -26.85 -3.62
N GLU A 56 -56.08 -26.39 -4.23
CA GLU A 56 -56.24 -25.01 -4.72
C GLU A 56 -56.31 -24.01 -3.57
N ALA A 57 -57.03 -24.34 -2.49
CA ALA A 57 -57.06 -23.53 -1.26
C ALA A 57 -55.68 -23.43 -0.63
N ALA A 58 -54.92 -24.54 -0.55
CA ALA A 58 -53.55 -24.53 -0.06
C ALA A 58 -52.63 -23.67 -0.94
N ARG A 59 -52.75 -23.76 -2.28
CA ARG A 59 -51.99 -22.91 -3.22
C ARG A 59 -52.34 -21.42 -3.08
N SER A 60 -53.62 -21.10 -2.91
CA SER A 60 -54.08 -19.73 -2.69
C SER A 60 -53.53 -19.16 -1.38
N LEU A 61 -53.49 -19.96 -0.31
CA LEU A 61 -52.86 -19.58 0.95
C LEU A 61 -51.36 -19.31 0.78
N GLN A 62 -50.63 -20.17 0.08
CA GLN A 62 -49.20 -19.96 -0.20
C GLN A 62 -48.97 -18.70 -1.05
N GLN A 63 -49.78 -18.48 -2.09
CA GLN A 63 -49.68 -17.27 -2.91
C GLN A 63 -49.93 -16.01 -2.08
N SER A 64 -50.95 -16.03 -1.21
CA SER A 64 -51.22 -14.90 -0.30
C SER A 64 -50.07 -14.60 0.65
N GLN A 65 -49.34 -15.62 1.10
CA GLN A 65 -48.17 -15.45 1.94
C GLN A 65 -47.00 -14.84 1.16
N VAL A 66 -46.78 -15.29 -0.08
CA VAL A 66 -45.75 -14.73 -0.98
C VAL A 66 -46.05 -13.28 -1.31
N ASP A 67 -47.31 -12.94 -1.60
CA ASP A 67 -47.71 -11.57 -1.94
C ASP A 67 -47.52 -10.62 -0.75
N LYS A 68 -47.80 -11.07 0.48
CA LYS A 68 -47.51 -10.31 1.72
C LYS A 68 -46.02 -10.04 1.87
N VAL A 69 -45.18 -11.07 1.78
CA VAL A 69 -43.73 -10.92 1.91
C VAL A 69 -43.16 -10.03 0.81
N ARG A 70 -43.68 -10.13 -0.42
CA ARG A 70 -43.30 -9.25 -1.53
C ARG A 70 -43.70 -7.80 -1.25
N ALA A 71 -44.90 -7.57 -0.73
CA ALA A 71 -45.37 -6.22 -0.40
C ALA A 71 -44.56 -5.61 0.76
N GLU A 72 -44.22 -6.40 1.78
CA GLU A 72 -43.32 -6.00 2.86
C GLU A 72 -41.93 -5.63 2.34
N ALA A 73 -41.34 -6.48 1.48
CA ALA A 73 -40.03 -6.21 0.89
C ALA A 73 -40.02 -4.94 0.01
N LEU A 74 -41.08 -4.71 -0.77
CA LEU A 74 -41.22 -3.48 -1.58
C LEU A 74 -41.50 -2.23 -0.73
N ALA A 75 -42.10 -2.38 0.46
CA ALA A 75 -42.34 -1.28 1.39
C ALA A 75 -41.07 -0.87 2.13
N GLU A 76 -40.17 -1.83 2.41
CA GLU A 76 -38.85 -1.55 2.96
C GLU A 76 -37.93 -0.89 1.93
N ASP A 77 -37.86 -1.44 0.71
CA ASP A 77 -37.06 -0.88 -0.38
C ASP A 77 -37.63 -1.26 -1.76
N ALA A 78 -37.99 -0.25 -2.54
CA ALA A 78 -38.53 -0.41 -3.88
C ALA A 78 -37.54 -1.03 -4.88
N SER A 79 -36.22 -0.94 -4.61
CA SER A 79 -35.14 -1.43 -5.47
C SER A 79 -34.69 -2.87 -5.15
N VAL A 80 -35.32 -3.55 -4.18
CA VAL A 80 -34.95 -4.91 -3.74
C VAL A 80 -34.85 -5.94 -4.87
N PHE A 81 -35.63 -5.76 -5.94
CA PHE A 81 -35.65 -6.66 -7.09
C PHE A 81 -34.94 -6.09 -8.33
N ASP A 82 -34.34 -4.89 -8.25
CA ASP A 82 -33.61 -4.22 -9.34
C ASP A 82 -32.17 -4.75 -9.46
N TYR A 83 -32.04 -6.02 -9.82
CA TYR A 83 -30.73 -6.68 -9.97
C TYR A 83 -29.85 -6.07 -11.07
N ASP A 84 -30.46 -5.52 -12.12
CA ASP A 84 -29.75 -4.96 -13.28
C ASP A 84 -28.99 -3.68 -12.90
N ALA A 85 -29.60 -2.81 -12.10
CA ALA A 85 -28.98 -1.57 -11.64
C ALA A 85 -27.70 -1.82 -10.83
N VAL A 86 -27.73 -2.79 -9.90
CA VAL A 86 -26.55 -3.18 -9.12
C VAL A 86 -25.44 -3.75 -10.02
N TYR A 87 -25.82 -4.53 -11.03
CA TYR A 87 -24.86 -5.09 -11.98
C TYR A 87 -24.20 -4.00 -12.84
N ASP A 88 -24.98 -3.06 -13.36
CA ASP A 88 -24.50 -1.92 -14.12
C ASP A 88 -23.58 -1.02 -13.30
N ASP A 89 -23.89 -0.80 -12.02
CA ASP A 89 -23.02 -0.08 -11.09
C ASP A 89 -21.70 -0.82 -10.85
N MET A 90 -21.73 -2.13 -10.62
CA MET A 90 -20.52 -2.93 -10.45
C MET A 90 -19.66 -2.95 -11.71
N LYS A 91 -20.30 -3.06 -12.88
CA LYS A 91 -19.64 -3.08 -14.18
C LYS A 91 -19.02 -1.73 -14.50
N SER A 92 -19.75 -0.64 -14.32
CA SER A 92 -19.25 0.73 -14.52
C SER A 92 -18.12 1.05 -13.54
N ALA A 93 -18.23 0.66 -12.27
CA ALA A 93 -17.14 0.78 -11.29
C ALA A 93 -15.89 0.01 -11.73
N ARG A 94 -16.06 -1.20 -12.26
CA ARG A 94 -14.95 -2.01 -12.77
C ARG A 94 -14.31 -1.39 -14.02
N GLU A 95 -15.09 -0.86 -14.93
CA GLU A 95 -14.62 -0.20 -16.16
C GLU A 95 -13.92 1.13 -15.87
N THR A 96 -14.42 1.93 -14.92
CA THR A 96 -13.77 3.16 -14.47
C THR A 96 -12.44 2.86 -13.78
N GLU A 97 -12.36 1.83 -12.93
CA GLU A 97 -11.09 1.41 -12.33
C GLU A 97 -10.12 0.83 -13.37
N ALA A 98 -10.61 0.08 -14.36
CA ALA A 98 -9.79 -0.44 -15.45
C ALA A 98 -9.21 0.69 -16.32
N SER A 99 -10.03 1.68 -16.69
CA SER A 99 -9.58 2.85 -17.46
C SER A 99 -8.59 3.70 -16.67
N LYS A 100 -8.83 3.97 -15.38
CA LYS A 100 -7.87 4.64 -14.50
C LYS A 100 -6.54 3.89 -14.43
N ARG A 101 -6.56 2.56 -14.34
CA ARG A 101 -5.34 1.73 -14.34
C ARG A 101 -4.62 1.77 -15.69
N ALA A 102 -5.36 1.76 -16.81
CA ALA A 102 -4.80 1.90 -18.14
C ALA A 102 -4.12 3.27 -18.33
N ALA A 103 -4.80 4.35 -17.96
CA ALA A 103 -4.26 5.71 -18.00
C ALA A 103 -3.00 5.86 -17.14
N LYS A 104 -2.97 5.27 -15.94
CA LYS A 104 -1.76 5.23 -15.10
C LYS A 104 -0.61 4.49 -15.77
N ARG A 105 -0.86 3.33 -16.36
CA ARG A 105 0.16 2.54 -17.09
C ARG A 105 0.69 3.29 -18.31
N GLU A 106 -0.14 4.01 -19.05
CA GLU A 106 0.31 4.85 -20.16
C GLU A 106 1.15 6.03 -19.66
N ALA A 107 0.72 6.72 -18.61
CA ALA A 107 1.49 7.78 -17.98
C ALA A 107 2.85 7.28 -17.43
N GLU A 108 2.92 6.04 -16.95
CA GLU A 108 4.17 5.39 -16.54
C GLU A 108 5.07 5.07 -17.72
N LYS A 109 4.54 4.64 -18.87
CA LYS A 109 5.32 4.39 -20.11
C LYS A 109 5.91 5.68 -20.70
N GLN A 110 5.19 6.80 -20.58
CA GLN A 110 5.67 8.11 -21.04
C GLN A 110 6.80 8.66 -20.18
N LYS A 111 6.92 8.23 -18.93
CA LYS A 111 8.00 8.65 -18.06
C LYS A 111 9.26 7.85 -18.39
N PRO A 112 10.41 8.52 -18.60
CA PRO A 112 11.65 7.82 -18.81
C PRO A 112 12.05 7.00 -17.58
N LYS A 113 12.48 5.76 -17.81
CA LYS A 113 12.77 4.77 -16.76
C LYS A 113 13.86 5.18 -15.76
N TYR A 114 14.83 6.01 -16.18
CA TYR A 114 16.04 6.28 -15.40
C TYR A 114 16.28 7.75 -15.02
N ILE A 115 15.59 8.71 -15.64
CA ILE A 115 15.89 10.15 -15.41
C ILE A 115 15.70 10.53 -13.94
N SER A 116 14.67 10.01 -13.26
CA SER A 116 14.45 10.30 -11.84
C SER A 116 15.63 9.83 -10.98
N THR A 117 16.13 8.63 -11.23
CA THR A 117 17.25 8.04 -10.49
C THR A 117 18.54 8.80 -10.76
N LEU A 118 18.79 9.21 -12.01
CA LEU A 118 19.95 10.01 -12.37
C LEU A 118 19.92 11.38 -11.68
N LEU A 119 18.76 12.04 -11.64
CA LEU A 119 18.59 13.31 -10.94
C LEU A 119 18.77 13.16 -9.42
N GLN A 120 18.30 12.07 -8.83
CA GLN A 120 18.54 11.77 -7.41
C GLN A 120 20.02 11.55 -7.13
N GLN A 121 20.70 10.76 -7.95
CA GLN A 121 22.15 10.52 -7.82
C GLN A 121 22.97 11.78 -8.02
N ALA A 122 22.60 12.65 -8.96
CA ALA A 122 23.24 13.94 -9.15
C ALA A 122 23.17 14.79 -7.88
N LYS A 123 21.99 14.89 -7.25
CA LYS A 123 21.82 15.60 -5.97
C LYS A 123 22.66 14.99 -4.85
N ILE A 124 22.72 13.66 -4.76
CA ILE A 124 23.57 12.98 -3.75
C ILE A 124 25.04 13.35 -3.96
N ARG A 125 25.51 13.39 -5.22
CA ARG A 125 26.89 13.79 -5.55
C ARG A 125 27.16 15.26 -5.26
N GLU A 126 26.18 16.14 -5.49
CA GLU A 126 26.30 17.56 -5.15
C GLU A 126 26.54 17.74 -3.65
N VAL A 127 25.74 17.07 -2.82
CA VAL A 127 25.88 17.08 -1.35
C VAL A 127 27.24 16.50 -0.92
N GLU A 128 27.67 15.38 -1.51
CA GLU A 128 28.97 14.79 -1.18
C GLU A 128 30.14 15.70 -1.59
N ASN A 129 30.07 16.32 -2.77
CA ASN A 129 31.07 17.28 -3.22
C ASN A 129 31.14 18.52 -2.32
N GLU A 130 30.00 18.97 -1.77
CA GLU A 130 29.98 20.03 -0.76
C GLU A 130 30.66 19.57 0.54
N ARG A 131 30.37 18.36 1.04
CA ARG A 131 31.03 17.78 2.21
C ARG A 131 32.54 17.70 2.04
N ILE A 132 33.01 17.25 0.87
CA ILE A 132 34.43 17.19 0.54
C ILE A 132 35.06 18.58 0.57
N ARG A 133 34.40 19.59 -0.05
CA ARG A 133 34.87 20.98 -0.05
C ARG A 133 34.96 21.56 1.36
N GLU A 134 33.97 21.31 2.22
CA GLU A 134 33.99 21.78 3.60
C GLU A 134 35.08 21.09 4.44
N ARG A 135 35.26 19.77 4.29
CA ARG A 135 36.37 19.05 4.96
C ARG A 135 37.74 19.57 4.53
N ARG A 136 37.91 19.84 3.23
CA ARG A 136 39.12 20.45 2.71
C ARG A 136 39.37 21.83 3.34
N LEU A 137 38.33 22.67 3.39
CA LEU A 137 38.42 24.00 4.00
C LEU A 137 38.72 23.95 5.50
N LEU A 138 38.18 22.96 6.23
CA LEU A 138 38.53 22.73 7.63
C LEU A 138 39.99 22.33 7.80
N ASN A 139 40.53 21.49 6.92
CA ASN A 139 41.94 21.11 6.97
C ASN A 139 42.85 22.29 6.66
N GLU A 140 42.50 23.12 5.67
CA GLU A 140 43.20 24.38 5.36
C GLU A 140 43.19 25.32 6.59
N ARG A 141 42.04 25.47 7.27
CA ARG A 141 41.97 26.25 8.52
C ARG A 141 42.82 25.69 9.64
N LYS A 142 42.87 24.37 9.82
CA LYS A 142 43.73 23.76 10.85
C LYS A 142 45.21 24.02 10.58
N ALA A 143 45.61 24.03 9.30
CA ALA A 143 46.97 24.37 8.90
C ALA A 143 47.28 25.85 9.16
N ASP A 144 46.37 26.76 8.81
CA ASP A 144 46.50 28.19 9.09
C ASP A 144 46.52 28.48 10.60
N ASP A 145 45.68 27.80 11.37
CA ASP A 145 45.62 27.90 12.83
C ASP A 145 46.90 27.39 13.50
N ALA A 146 47.59 26.41 12.90
CA ALA A 146 48.88 25.96 13.40
C ALA A 146 50.00 27.01 13.19
N LEU A 147 49.87 27.86 12.17
CA LEU A 147 50.85 28.90 11.84
C LEU A 147 50.52 30.27 12.48
N TYR A 148 49.24 30.54 12.74
CA TYR A 148 48.74 31.85 13.17
C TYR A 148 47.80 31.77 14.37
N GLY A 149 47.84 30.68 15.14
CA GLY A 149 46.96 30.43 16.28
C GLY A 149 47.02 31.50 17.38
N ASP A 150 48.15 32.21 17.49
CA ASP A 150 48.37 33.28 18.47
C ASP A 150 47.68 34.61 18.09
N LYS A 151 47.13 34.73 16.87
CA LYS A 151 46.44 35.94 16.40
C LYS A 151 44.94 35.89 16.69
N GLU A 152 44.34 37.06 16.87
CA GLU A 152 42.90 37.20 17.13
C GLU A 152 42.05 36.68 15.95
N LYS A 153 41.11 35.77 16.23
CA LYS A 153 40.19 35.20 15.24
C LYS A 153 38.86 35.95 15.24
N LEU A 154 38.68 36.87 14.29
CA LEU A 154 37.42 37.60 14.13
C LEU A 154 36.44 36.82 13.24
N VAL A 155 35.34 36.38 13.85
CA VAL A 155 34.35 35.54 13.17
C VAL A 155 33.06 36.31 12.88
N SER A 156 32.75 36.48 11.59
CA SER A 156 31.50 37.11 11.11
C SER A 156 30.25 36.31 11.48
N ALA A 157 29.13 37.00 11.70
CA ALA A 157 27.86 36.37 12.07
C ALA A 157 27.36 35.33 11.05
N SER A 158 27.61 35.56 9.75
CA SER A 158 27.32 34.60 8.67
C SER A 158 28.08 33.28 8.83
N TYR A 159 29.36 33.35 9.23
CA TYR A 159 30.17 32.17 9.44
C TYR A 159 29.73 31.38 10.69
N LYS A 160 29.36 32.07 11.77
CA LYS A 160 28.79 31.42 12.96
C LYS A 160 27.53 30.63 12.60
N ARG A 161 26.67 31.17 11.71
CA ARG A 161 25.49 30.47 11.20
C ARG A 161 25.87 29.23 10.38
N LYS A 162 26.84 29.34 9.47
CA LYS A 162 27.33 28.21 8.68
C LYS A 162 27.91 27.08 9.55
N LEU A 163 28.62 27.43 10.63
CA LEU A 163 29.16 26.45 11.57
C LEU A 163 28.06 25.70 12.33
N GLN A 164 27.01 26.41 12.76
CA GLN A 164 25.84 25.79 13.39
C GLN A 164 25.08 24.88 12.42
N GLU A 165 24.97 25.28 11.16
CA GLU A 165 24.35 24.48 10.12
C GLU A 165 25.14 23.19 9.89
N MET A 166 26.46 23.27 9.71
CA MET A 166 27.33 22.08 9.62
C MET A 166 27.18 21.15 10.83
N GLN A 167 27.21 21.69 12.06
CA GLN A 167 27.03 20.88 13.27
C GLN A 167 25.69 20.15 13.30
N ARG A 168 24.62 20.76 12.75
CA ARG A 168 23.32 20.09 12.62
C ARG A 168 23.34 18.96 11.61
N TRP A 169 23.99 19.17 10.46
CA TRP A 169 24.18 18.12 9.46
C TRP A 169 24.98 16.94 10.02
N ASP A 170 26.08 17.22 10.71
CA ASP A 170 26.91 16.19 11.34
C ASP A 170 26.15 15.41 12.44
N ALA A 171 25.32 16.11 13.23
CA ALA A 171 24.51 15.49 14.27
C ALA A 171 23.39 14.60 13.68
N GLU A 172 22.75 15.03 12.59
CA GLU A 172 21.73 14.22 11.92
C GLU A 172 22.35 13.00 11.24
N ASP A 173 23.48 13.17 10.56
CA ASP A 173 24.24 12.04 9.98
C ASP A 173 24.66 11.04 11.09
N ALA A 174 25.15 11.53 12.23
CA ALA A 174 25.50 10.68 13.37
C ALA A 174 24.29 9.96 13.96
N ARG A 175 23.12 10.62 14.00
CA ARG A 175 21.86 10.01 14.46
C ARG A 175 21.42 8.90 13.52
N LEU A 176 21.45 9.15 12.21
CA LEU A 176 21.10 8.15 11.19
C LEU A 176 22.07 6.97 11.22
N ALA A 177 23.38 7.24 11.32
CA ALA A 177 24.39 6.20 11.46
C ALA A 177 24.16 5.36 12.73
N ALA A 178 23.79 5.98 13.86
CA ALA A 178 23.47 5.24 15.08
C ALA A 178 22.21 4.37 14.94
N MET A 179 21.19 4.84 14.22
CA MET A 179 20.01 4.02 13.91
C MET A 179 20.35 2.86 12.98
N GLU A 180 21.12 3.10 11.91
CA GLU A 180 21.57 2.05 10.98
C GLU A 180 22.45 1.03 11.69
N GLU A 181 23.37 1.47 12.55
CA GLU A 181 24.19 0.61 13.41
C GLU A 181 23.34 -0.30 14.30
N GLN A 182 22.28 0.26 14.87
CA GLN A 182 21.34 -0.50 15.68
C GLN A 182 20.53 -1.47 14.82
N GLU A 183 20.12 -1.10 13.61
CA GLU A 183 19.33 -1.95 12.71
C GLU A 183 20.18 -2.95 11.89
N ASP A 184 21.51 -2.87 11.99
CA ASP A 184 22.43 -3.74 11.27
C ASP A 184 22.35 -5.19 11.78
N VAL A 185 21.83 -6.05 10.90
CA VAL A 185 21.66 -7.49 11.09
C VAL A 185 23.00 -8.17 11.46
N THR A 186 24.13 -7.66 10.98
CA THR A 186 25.45 -8.25 11.31
C THR A 186 25.88 -8.02 12.76
N LYS A 187 25.33 -6.99 13.42
CA LYS A 187 25.69 -6.56 14.77
C LYS A 187 24.69 -7.02 15.82
N GLN A 188 23.46 -7.28 15.41
CA GLN A 188 22.34 -7.69 16.27
C GLN A 188 22.37 -9.15 16.76
N GLY A 189 23.30 -9.99 16.29
CA GLY A 189 23.47 -11.37 16.78
C GLY A 189 22.19 -12.22 16.69
N GLU A 190 21.75 -12.81 17.81
CA GLU A 190 20.56 -13.68 17.87
C GLU A 190 19.24 -12.96 17.54
N HIS A 191 19.15 -11.64 17.75
CA HIS A 191 17.95 -10.84 17.45
C HIS A 191 17.91 -10.31 16.01
N ALA A 192 18.99 -10.48 15.26
CA ALA A 192 19.15 -9.98 13.91
C ALA A 192 18.06 -10.49 12.94
N MET A 193 17.70 -11.76 13.04
CA MET A 193 16.66 -12.36 12.20
C MET A 193 15.27 -11.85 12.56
N ALA A 194 14.97 -11.64 13.85
CA ALA A 194 13.69 -11.11 14.29
C ALA A 194 13.46 -9.66 13.79
N GLY A 195 14.50 -8.82 13.87
CA GLY A 195 14.47 -7.46 13.32
C GLY A 195 14.30 -7.43 11.79
N PHE A 196 15.00 -8.32 11.08
CA PHE A 196 14.87 -8.49 9.63
C PHE A 196 13.44 -8.85 9.21
N TYR A 197 12.80 -9.85 9.86
CA TYR A 197 11.43 -10.25 9.53
C TYR A 197 10.39 -9.18 9.91
N ALA A 198 10.60 -8.44 10.99
CA ALA A 198 9.75 -7.31 11.35
C ALA A 198 9.81 -6.17 10.30
N ASN A 199 10.97 -5.98 9.66
CA ASN A 199 11.17 -4.98 8.62
C ASN A 199 10.74 -5.47 7.21
N LEU A 200 10.68 -6.78 6.99
CA LEU A 200 10.26 -7.38 5.70
C LEU A 200 8.86 -6.94 5.28
N ASN A 201 7.92 -6.90 6.23
CA ASN A 201 6.53 -6.49 6.00
C ASN A 201 6.36 -4.95 5.85
N LYS A 202 7.38 -4.17 6.25
CA LYS A 202 7.41 -2.71 6.10
C LYS A 202 8.01 -2.31 4.75
N ASN A 203 8.93 -3.13 4.23
CA ASN A 203 9.58 -2.91 2.94
C ASN A 203 8.65 -3.20 1.76
N ILE A 204 8.36 -2.16 0.97
CA ILE A 204 7.50 -2.24 -0.23
C ILE A 204 8.08 -3.21 -1.27
N ALA A 205 9.41 -3.23 -1.40
CA ALA A 205 10.12 -4.07 -2.36
C ALA A 205 9.94 -5.58 -2.10
N MET A 206 9.63 -5.97 -0.85
CA MET A 206 9.48 -7.36 -0.42
C MET A 206 8.02 -7.75 -0.10
N GLY A 207 7.04 -6.97 -0.58
CA GLY A 207 5.62 -7.28 -0.43
C GLY A 207 4.90 -6.54 0.69
N GLY A 208 5.54 -5.55 1.32
CA GLY A 208 4.91 -4.66 2.29
C GLY A 208 3.79 -3.80 1.67
N SER A 209 2.74 -3.52 2.44
CA SER A 209 1.57 -2.76 1.98
C SER A 209 1.93 -1.32 1.56
N THR A 210 1.50 -0.91 0.37
CA THR A 210 1.67 0.48 -0.13
C THR A 210 0.95 1.54 0.73
N ALA A 211 0.03 1.11 1.61
CA ALA A 211 -0.65 2.00 2.56
C ALA A 211 0.30 2.52 3.65
N ASN A 212 1.28 1.72 4.07
CA ASN A 212 2.28 2.14 5.06
C ASN A 212 3.41 2.96 4.44
N ALA A 213 3.72 2.74 3.17
CA ALA A 213 4.77 3.45 2.45
C ALA A 213 4.39 4.84 1.92
N ARG A 214 3.10 5.05 1.62
CA ARG A 214 2.58 6.37 1.25
C ARG A 214 2.44 7.31 2.43
N LYS A 215 2.46 6.78 3.66
CA LYS A 215 2.77 7.58 4.84
C LYS A 215 4.27 7.91 4.75
N LYS A 216 4.58 9.03 4.07
CA LYS A 216 5.80 9.76 4.43
C LYS A 216 5.83 9.87 5.97
N PRO A 217 7.00 9.87 6.63
CA PRO A 217 7.05 10.52 7.93
C PRO A 217 6.60 11.96 7.67
N GLU A 218 5.31 12.23 7.91
CA GLU A 218 4.87 13.58 8.17
C GLU A 218 5.73 13.98 9.36
N GLU A 219 6.68 14.88 9.14
CA GLU A 219 7.25 15.65 10.22
C GLU A 219 6.05 16.11 11.06
N ALA A 220 5.88 15.50 12.23
CA ALA A 220 4.75 15.76 13.09
C ALA A 220 4.80 17.25 13.37
N LYS A 221 3.91 18.01 12.72
CA LYS A 221 3.81 19.45 12.97
C LYS A 221 3.58 19.56 14.47
N PRO A 222 4.42 20.32 15.21
CA PRO A 222 4.31 20.39 16.65
C PRO A 222 2.87 20.75 16.96
N SER A 223 2.25 19.98 17.86
CA SER A 223 0.87 20.22 18.24
C SER A 223 0.75 21.68 18.74
N LYS A 224 -0.44 22.27 18.69
CA LYS A 224 -0.63 23.65 19.20
C LYS A 224 -0.10 23.78 20.63
N GLU A 225 -0.18 22.71 21.42
CA GLU A 225 0.34 22.64 22.78
C GLU A 225 1.87 22.65 22.82
N ASP A 226 2.55 21.90 21.96
CA ASP A 226 4.02 21.90 21.84
C ASP A 226 4.54 23.26 21.39
N ALA A 227 3.84 23.92 20.46
CA ALA A 227 4.18 25.27 20.02
C ALA A 227 4.00 26.31 21.15
N ILE A 228 2.93 26.19 21.95
CA ILE A 228 2.69 27.05 23.12
C ILE A 228 3.76 26.79 24.20
N ALA A 229 4.12 25.52 24.45
CA ALA A 229 5.16 25.16 25.42
C ALA A 229 6.53 25.70 25.00
N ALA A 230 6.89 25.56 23.72
CA ALA A 230 8.13 26.11 23.16
C ALA A 230 8.17 27.65 23.22
N ALA A 231 7.04 28.32 22.95
CA ALA A 231 6.92 29.77 23.08
C ALA A 231 7.08 30.23 24.55
N ARG A 232 6.47 29.53 25.50
CA ARG A 232 6.62 29.81 26.95
C ARG A 232 8.06 29.60 27.41
N ALA A 233 8.72 28.53 27.00
CA ALA A 233 10.11 28.26 27.33
C ALA A 233 11.05 29.36 26.80
N ARG A 234 10.84 29.82 25.56
CA ARG A 234 11.60 30.93 24.97
C ARG A 234 11.37 32.25 25.71
N PHE A 235 10.14 32.54 26.12
CA PHE A 235 9.81 33.74 26.88
C PHE A 235 10.47 33.75 28.26
N LEU A 236 10.45 32.62 28.96
CA LEU A 236 11.11 32.46 30.27
C LEU A 236 12.63 32.60 30.16
N ALA A 237 13.25 31.98 29.15
CA ALA A 237 14.68 32.12 28.91
C ALA A 237 15.08 33.58 28.60
N ARG A 238 14.28 34.31 27.81
CA ARG A 238 14.52 35.74 27.53
C ARG A 238 14.34 36.61 28.77
N LYS A 239 13.35 36.30 29.63
CA LYS A 239 13.12 37.00 30.89
C LYS A 239 14.27 36.79 31.87
N ALA A 240 14.82 35.58 31.95
CA ALA A 240 16.01 35.29 32.76
C ALA A 240 17.23 36.11 32.29
N GLN A 241 17.50 36.13 30.98
CA GLN A 241 18.61 36.93 30.45
C GLN A 241 18.46 38.44 30.66
N HIS A 242 17.23 38.95 30.69
CA HIS A 242 16.98 40.37 31.00
C HIS A 242 17.15 40.68 32.50
N LYS A 243 16.83 39.73 33.37
CA LYS A 243 17.02 39.85 34.82
C LYS A 243 18.51 39.87 35.16
N ASP A 244 19.28 38.95 34.59
CA ASP A 244 20.73 38.84 34.83
C ASP A 244 21.49 40.09 34.35
N ARG A 245 21.06 40.69 33.23
CA ARG A 245 21.60 41.97 32.72
C ARG A 245 21.16 43.21 33.51
N SER A 246 20.16 43.10 34.38
CA SER A 246 19.73 44.21 35.25
C SER A 246 20.38 44.19 36.63
N THR A 247 21.03 43.06 36.97
CA THR A 247 21.71 42.83 38.27
C THR A 247 23.25 42.90 38.16
N THR A 248 23.78 43.27 37.00
CA THR A 248 25.19 43.63 36.78
C THR A 248 25.27 45.11 36.45
#